data_AF-A0A800BNI7-F1
#
_entry.id   AF-A0A800BNI7-F1
#
_cell.length_a   1.000
_cell.length_b   1.000
_cell.length_c   1.000
_cell.angle_alpha   90.00
_cell.angle_beta   90.00
_cell.angle_gamma   90.00
#
_symmetry.space_group_name_H-M   'P 1'
#
loop_
_entity.id
_entity.type
_entity.pdbx_description
1 polymer ?
#
loop_
_entity_poly.entity_id
_entity_poly.type
_entity_poly.pdbx_seq_one_letter_code
_entity_poly.pdbx_strand_id
1 'polypeptide(L)'
;RILLSIFQKGSPLHDGAVIVREGKIVKAASYIPLTSKEELPEQWGTRHRAAIGLTERCDAWVVVVSEERGEVSIARGGALQEVPAATQLAEFMRMGLRPFRPLTETWKEKLANAFRKRLGAKAGALVFVSIFWLLLAGQQNFEVTITLPLEMKNKPPDLELVSPLDPVVKVRLKGLRKDASVLGPHNVRAELDISLAKLGRRTFRIEPRHILLPHDRVKVVGIEPKVIKFSFKKAS
;
A
#
# COMPACT_ATOMS: atom_id res chain seq x y z
N ARG A 1 5.80 -49.62 19.28
CA ARG A 1 7.07 -50.29 19.67
C ARG A 1 8.19 -49.30 20.00
N ILE A 2 8.42 -48.26 19.19
CA ILE A 2 9.49 -47.26 19.44
C ILE A 2 9.47 -46.66 20.86
N LEU A 3 8.30 -46.22 21.36
CA LEU A 3 8.20 -45.64 22.71
C LEU A 3 8.67 -46.60 23.82
N LEU A 4 8.37 -47.89 23.69
CA LEU A 4 8.81 -48.91 24.65
C LEU A 4 10.34 -49.04 24.65
N SER A 5 10.97 -49.00 23.48
CA SER A 5 12.42 -49.04 23.34
C SER A 5 13.09 -47.79 23.92
N ILE A 6 12.49 -46.61 23.77
CA ILE A 6 13.03 -45.36 24.33
C ILE A 6 13.06 -45.42 25.86
N PHE A 7 11.97 -45.83 26.51
CA PHE A 7 11.84 -45.86 27.96
C PHE A 7 12.37 -47.15 28.63
N GLN A 8 13.07 -48.00 27.88
CA GLN A 8 13.72 -49.17 28.45
C GLN A 8 14.89 -48.73 29.36
N LYS A 9 15.00 -49.27 30.59
CA LYS A 9 16.00 -48.86 31.60
C LYS A 9 17.46 -48.84 31.11
N GLY A 10 17.82 -49.68 30.14
CA GLY A 10 19.17 -49.71 29.55
C GLY A 10 19.39 -48.77 28.36
N SER A 11 18.37 -48.06 27.91
CA SER A 11 18.45 -47.14 26.77
C SER A 11 19.08 -45.81 27.21
N PRO A 12 20.05 -45.23 26.49
CA PRO A 12 20.56 -43.90 26.82
C PRO A 12 19.49 -42.79 26.70
N LEU A 13 18.34 -43.09 26.09
CA LEU A 13 17.25 -42.14 25.87
C LEU A 13 16.12 -42.20 26.92
N HIS A 14 16.23 -43.09 27.92
CA HIS A 14 15.17 -43.34 28.89
C HIS A 14 14.98 -42.22 29.92
N ASP A 15 16.03 -41.43 30.14
CA ASP A 15 16.03 -40.35 31.13
C ASP A 15 15.50 -39.06 30.51
N GLY A 16 14.40 -38.55 31.05
CA GLY A 16 13.70 -37.35 30.56
C GLY A 16 12.44 -37.64 29.74
N ALA A 17 11.97 -36.61 29.04
CA ALA A 17 10.69 -36.64 28.33
C ALA A 17 10.84 -36.94 26.84
N VAL A 18 9.82 -37.57 26.26
CA VAL A 18 9.64 -37.71 24.82
C VAL A 18 8.62 -36.69 24.35
N ILE A 19 9.01 -35.88 23.36
CA ILE A 19 8.15 -34.83 22.80
C ILE A 19 7.59 -35.36 21.48
N VAL A 20 6.26 -35.41 21.39
CA VAL A 20 5.52 -35.81 20.19
C VAL A 20 4.78 -34.58 19.64
N ARG A 21 4.96 -34.31 18.35
CA ARG A 21 4.27 -33.23 17.63
C ARG A 21 3.86 -33.76 16.26
N GLU A 22 2.62 -33.47 15.85
CA GLU A 22 2.08 -33.87 14.53
C GLU A 22 2.23 -35.38 14.24
N GLY A 23 2.02 -36.22 15.26
CA GLY A 23 2.14 -37.66 15.14
C GLY A 23 3.58 -38.19 15.00
N LYS A 24 4.59 -37.33 15.15
CA LYS A 24 6.02 -37.71 15.08
C LYS A 24 6.73 -37.41 16.40
N ILE A 25 7.68 -38.27 16.77
CA ILE A 25 8.60 -37.99 17.88
C ILE A 25 9.62 -36.96 17.38
N VAL A 26 9.63 -35.77 17.98
CA VAL A 26 10.56 -34.69 17.60
C VAL A 26 11.80 -34.68 18.47
N LYS A 27 11.68 -35.11 19.73
CA LYS A 27 12.79 -35.23 20.69
C LYS A 27 12.54 -36.38 21.67
N ALA A 28 13.62 -36.96 22.15
CA ALA A 28 13.65 -37.89 23.28
C ALA A 28 14.69 -37.38 24.30
N ALA A 29 14.70 -37.95 25.51
CA ALA A 29 15.59 -37.56 26.60
C ALA A 29 15.61 -36.05 26.89
N SER A 30 14.46 -35.38 26.78
CA SER A 30 14.36 -33.94 26.97
C SER A 30 14.19 -33.60 28.45
N TYR A 31 15.06 -32.73 28.95
CA TYR A 31 14.89 -32.10 30.25
C TYR A 31 13.74 -31.08 30.18
N ILE A 32 12.81 -31.19 31.12
CA ILE A 32 11.62 -30.35 31.21
C ILE A 32 11.50 -29.74 32.61
N PRO A 33 10.93 -28.52 32.74
CA PRO A 33 10.86 -27.82 34.01
C PRO A 33 10.01 -28.57 35.02
N LEU A 34 10.45 -28.59 36.28
CA LEU A 34 9.68 -29.07 37.42
C LEU A 34 8.76 -27.96 37.93
N THR A 35 7.59 -28.33 38.44
CA THR A 35 6.73 -27.40 39.18
C THR A 35 7.35 -27.04 40.53
N SER A 36 7.10 -25.82 40.99
CA SER A 36 7.48 -25.33 42.32
C SER A 36 6.35 -25.47 43.34
N LYS A 37 5.23 -26.11 42.99
CA LYS A 37 4.12 -26.35 43.93
C LYS A 37 4.55 -27.29 45.04
N GLU A 38 4.39 -26.85 46.28
CA GLU A 38 4.71 -27.64 47.48
C GLU A 38 3.54 -28.57 47.88
N GLU A 39 2.30 -28.21 47.50
CA GLU A 39 1.07 -28.96 47.79
C GLU A 39 0.84 -30.16 46.84
N LEU A 40 1.85 -31.03 46.69
CA LEU A 40 1.74 -32.22 45.85
C LEU A 40 1.77 -33.49 46.73
N PRO A 41 0.98 -34.53 46.40
CA PRO A 41 1.06 -35.81 47.08
C PRO A 41 2.49 -36.35 47.18
N GLU A 42 2.88 -36.87 48.34
CA GLU A 42 4.24 -37.40 48.58
C GLU A 42 4.61 -38.52 47.61
N GLN A 43 3.61 -39.30 47.20
CA GLN A 43 3.73 -40.40 46.24
C GLN A 43 4.06 -39.94 44.81
N TRP A 44 4.07 -38.63 44.52
CA TRP A 44 4.40 -38.09 43.21
C TRP A 44 5.90 -37.81 43.10
N GLY A 45 6.62 -38.67 42.38
CA GLY A 45 8.03 -38.50 42.06
C GLY A 45 8.34 -37.39 41.03
N THR A 46 9.60 -37.33 40.59
CA THR A 46 10.14 -36.30 39.68
C THR A 46 9.41 -36.24 38.33
N ARG A 47 8.98 -37.38 37.77
CA ARG A 47 8.22 -37.43 36.49
C ARG A 47 6.88 -36.71 36.58
N HIS A 48 6.18 -36.84 37.71
CA HIS A 48 4.91 -36.15 37.95
C HIS A 48 5.12 -34.64 38.07
N ARG A 49 6.12 -34.22 38.87
CA ARG A 49 6.51 -32.81 39.01
C ARG A 49 6.92 -32.19 37.67
N ALA A 50 7.62 -32.93 36.83
CA ALA A 50 8.04 -32.51 35.50
C ALA A 50 6.85 -32.33 34.56
N ALA A 51 5.89 -33.25 34.59
CA ALA A 51 4.68 -33.15 33.79
C ALA A 51 3.82 -31.94 34.19
N ILE A 52 3.65 -31.71 35.49
CA ILE A 52 2.95 -30.52 35.99
C ILE A 52 3.70 -29.26 35.56
N GLY A 53 5.01 -29.18 35.82
CA GLY A 53 5.83 -28.01 35.50
C GLY A 53 5.85 -27.65 34.01
N LEU A 54 5.82 -28.65 33.12
CA LEU A 54 5.68 -28.40 31.68
C LEU A 54 4.30 -27.83 31.34
N THR A 55 3.23 -28.44 31.86
CA THR A 55 1.84 -28.06 31.54
C THR A 55 1.36 -26.77 32.24
N GLU A 56 2.11 -26.25 33.20
CA GLU A 56 1.93 -24.89 33.73
C GLU A 56 2.36 -23.82 32.72
N ARG A 57 3.33 -24.14 31.86
CA ARG A 57 3.98 -23.18 30.94
C ARG A 57 3.52 -23.33 29.49
N CYS A 58 2.79 -24.39 29.17
CA CYS A 58 2.27 -24.62 27.83
C CYS A 58 0.96 -25.41 27.86
N ASP A 59 0.29 -25.45 26.71
CA ASP A 59 -0.97 -26.16 26.48
C ASP A 59 -0.78 -27.67 26.18
N ALA A 60 0.43 -28.20 26.42
CA ALA A 60 0.73 -29.60 26.21
C ALA A 60 -0.13 -30.51 27.10
N TRP A 61 -0.42 -31.69 26.56
CA TRP A 61 -0.91 -32.82 27.34
C TRP A 61 0.27 -33.74 27.60
N VAL A 62 0.48 -34.12 28.86
CA VAL A 62 1.60 -34.98 29.23
C VAL A 62 1.05 -36.24 29.88
N VAL A 63 1.45 -37.40 29.37
CA VAL A 63 1.14 -38.70 29.98
C VAL A 63 2.34 -39.14 30.80
N VAL A 64 2.09 -39.52 32.05
CA VAL A 64 3.10 -40.00 32.99
C VAL A 64 2.73 -41.40 33.43
N VAL A 65 3.74 -42.26 33.54
CA VAL A 65 3.60 -43.58 34.16
C VAL A 65 4.49 -43.61 35.40
N SER A 66 3.89 -43.92 36.55
CA SER A 66 4.60 -44.09 37.81
C SER A 66 5.55 -45.29 37.71
N GLU A 67 6.84 -45.08 37.96
CA GLU A 67 7.81 -46.18 37.96
C GLU A 67 7.60 -47.15 39.12
N GLU A 68 7.13 -46.64 40.24
CA GLU A 68 6.94 -47.41 41.47
C GLU A 68 5.63 -48.19 41.45
N ARG A 69 4.55 -47.56 40.97
CA ARG A 69 3.18 -48.11 41.06
C ARG A 69 2.61 -48.60 39.73
N GLY A 70 3.22 -48.23 38.61
CA GLY A 70 2.70 -48.54 37.27
C GLY A 70 1.41 -47.78 36.89
N GLU A 71 0.94 -46.87 37.75
CA GLU A 71 -0.22 -46.02 37.52
C GLU A 71 0.02 -45.05 36.36
N VAL A 72 -1.03 -44.79 35.57
CA VAL A 72 -1.00 -43.84 34.47
C VAL A 72 -1.76 -42.57 34.87
N SER A 73 -1.13 -41.43 34.65
CA SER A 73 -1.70 -40.11 34.93
C SER A 73 -1.51 -39.17 33.76
N ILE A 74 -2.40 -38.18 33.65
CA ILE A 74 -2.35 -37.15 32.62
C ILE A 74 -2.20 -35.79 33.31
N ALA A 75 -1.21 -35.02 32.90
CA ALA A 75 -1.06 -33.62 33.29
C ALA A 75 -1.59 -32.69 32.21
N ARG A 76 -2.30 -31.64 32.61
CA ARG A 76 -2.74 -30.53 31.75
C ARG A 76 -3.00 -29.28 32.60
N GLY A 77 -2.57 -28.11 32.13
CA GLY A 77 -2.83 -26.83 32.79
C GLY A 77 -2.31 -26.75 34.22
N GLY A 78 -1.24 -27.48 34.54
CA GLY A 78 -0.67 -27.52 35.88
C GLY A 78 -1.46 -28.34 36.91
N ALA A 79 -2.40 -29.18 36.46
CA ALA A 79 -3.06 -30.20 37.25
C ALA A 79 -2.73 -31.60 36.73
N LEU A 80 -2.72 -32.60 37.61
CA LEU A 80 -2.52 -34.00 37.29
C LEU A 80 -3.79 -34.78 37.66
N GLN A 81 -4.23 -35.65 36.75
CA GLN A 81 -5.36 -36.55 36.96
C GLN A 81 -4.92 -38.00 36.71
N GLU A 82 -5.20 -38.89 37.65
CA GLU A 82 -4.97 -40.33 37.50
C GLU A 82 -6.02 -40.94 36.58
N VAL A 83 -5.59 -41.86 35.71
CA VAL A 83 -6.43 -42.48 34.68
C VAL A 83 -6.28 -44.00 34.73
N PRO A 84 -7.12 -44.69 35.53
CA PRO A 84 -6.99 -46.13 35.74
C PRO A 84 -7.44 -46.97 34.54
N ALA A 85 -8.37 -46.45 33.72
CA ALA A 85 -8.92 -47.20 32.59
C ALA A 85 -8.30 -46.77 31.25
N ALA A 86 -7.84 -47.75 30.46
CA ALA A 86 -7.28 -47.50 29.13
C ALA A 86 -8.26 -46.81 28.17
N THR A 87 -9.56 -47.05 28.33
CA THR A 87 -10.62 -46.39 27.55
C THR A 87 -10.67 -44.89 27.83
N GLN A 88 -10.57 -44.49 29.10
CA GLN A 88 -10.52 -43.08 29.51
C GLN A 88 -9.27 -42.39 28.98
N LEU A 89 -8.10 -43.06 29.06
CA LEU A 89 -6.86 -42.54 28.48
C LEU A 89 -7.00 -42.29 26.97
N ALA A 90 -7.58 -43.25 26.24
CA ALA A 90 -7.81 -43.09 24.80
C ALA A 90 -8.75 -41.91 24.48
N GLU A 91 -9.76 -41.68 25.32
CA GLU A 91 -10.66 -40.54 25.18
C GLU A 91 -9.95 -39.21 25.44
N PHE A 92 -9.18 -39.12 26.53
CA PHE A 92 -8.32 -37.96 26.83
C PHE A 92 -7.33 -37.68 25.71
N MET A 93 -6.66 -38.72 25.18
CA MET A 93 -5.76 -38.58 24.04
C MET A 93 -6.51 -38.14 22.79
N ARG A 94 -7.72 -38.64 22.51
CA ARG A 94 -8.53 -38.16 21.37
C ARG A 94 -8.94 -36.70 21.53
N MET A 95 -9.22 -36.24 22.74
CA MET A 95 -9.51 -34.84 23.02
C MET A 95 -8.28 -33.94 22.86
N GLY A 96 -7.11 -34.38 23.36
CA GLY A 96 -5.86 -33.62 23.29
C GLY A 96 -5.13 -33.69 21.95
N LEU A 97 -5.27 -34.80 21.22
CA LEU A 97 -4.72 -35.04 19.89
C LEU A 97 -5.71 -34.71 18.77
N ARG A 98 -6.84 -34.02 19.07
CA ARG A 98 -7.58 -33.34 18.01
C ARG A 98 -6.54 -32.57 17.22
N PRO A 99 -6.38 -32.83 15.90
CA PRO A 99 -5.34 -32.17 15.15
C PRO A 99 -5.53 -30.69 15.45
N PHE A 100 -4.49 -30.05 15.96
CA PHE A 100 -4.32 -28.63 15.70
C PHE A 100 -4.27 -28.60 14.18
N ARG A 101 -5.45 -28.49 13.55
CA ARG A 101 -5.59 -28.12 12.17
C ARG A 101 -4.72 -26.86 12.17
N PRO A 102 -3.57 -26.82 11.48
CA PRO A 102 -3.06 -25.51 11.17
C PRO A 102 -4.29 -24.82 10.59
N LEU A 103 -4.66 -23.67 11.13
CA LEU A 103 -5.51 -22.77 10.39
C LEU A 103 -4.69 -22.53 9.12
N THR A 104 -4.83 -23.40 8.12
CA THR A 104 -4.63 -23.06 6.73
C THR A 104 -5.70 -22.01 6.54
N GLU A 105 -5.36 -20.79 6.98
CA GLU A 105 -6.24 -19.65 6.81
C GLU A 105 -6.46 -19.61 5.31
N THR A 106 -7.68 -19.95 4.94
CA THR A 106 -8.10 -19.93 3.55
C THR A 106 -7.83 -18.51 3.08
N TRP A 107 -7.40 -18.29 1.84
CA TRP A 107 -7.12 -16.92 1.36
C TRP A 107 -8.26 -15.92 1.66
N LYS A 108 -9.50 -16.42 1.73
CA LYS A 108 -10.69 -15.69 2.16
C LYS A 108 -10.63 -15.21 3.62
N GLU A 109 -10.12 -16.01 4.55
CA GLU A 109 -9.95 -15.67 5.97
C GLU A 109 -8.75 -14.74 6.20
N LYS A 110 -7.64 -14.94 5.48
CA LYS A 110 -6.52 -13.96 5.47
C LYS A 110 -6.98 -12.61 4.95
N LEU A 111 -7.75 -12.58 3.87
CA LEU A 111 -8.27 -11.34 3.31
C LEU A 111 -9.28 -10.69 4.26
N ALA A 112 -10.22 -11.45 4.82
CA ALA A 112 -11.21 -10.95 5.77
C ALA A 112 -10.58 -10.44 7.08
N ASN A 113 -9.60 -11.17 7.63
CA ASN A 113 -8.85 -10.76 8.83
C ASN A 113 -7.88 -9.62 8.52
N ALA A 114 -7.30 -9.52 7.33
CA ALA A 114 -6.49 -8.37 6.92
C ALA A 114 -7.35 -7.14 6.59
N PHE A 115 -8.61 -7.33 6.21
CA PHE A 115 -9.58 -6.23 6.05
C PHE A 115 -10.05 -5.75 7.43
N ARG A 116 -10.37 -6.66 8.35
CA ARG A 116 -10.82 -6.33 9.72
C ARG A 116 -9.69 -5.84 10.62
N LYS A 117 -8.49 -6.44 10.58
CA LYS A 117 -7.32 -5.93 11.31
C LYS A 117 -6.81 -4.68 10.61
N ARG A 118 -6.72 -3.59 11.38
CA ARG A 118 -6.18 -2.28 10.96
C ARG A 118 -7.07 -1.50 9.97
N LEU A 119 -8.39 -1.65 10.04
CA LEU A 119 -9.31 -0.79 9.29
C LEU A 119 -9.05 0.71 9.59
N GLY A 120 -8.74 1.05 10.84
CA GLY A 120 -8.39 2.41 11.25
C GLY A 120 -7.11 2.96 10.60
N ALA A 121 -6.04 2.16 10.52
CA ALA A 121 -4.79 2.60 9.87
C ALA A 121 -4.95 2.72 8.35
N LYS A 122 -5.74 1.83 7.73
CA LYS A 122 -6.06 1.90 6.29
C LYS A 122 -6.94 3.09 5.96
N ALA A 123 -7.97 3.36 6.76
CA ALA A 123 -8.81 4.54 6.62
C ALA A 123 -8.01 5.83 6.82
N GLY A 124 -7.13 5.88 7.83
CA GLY A 124 -6.22 7.01 8.07
C GLY A 124 -5.29 7.28 6.89
N ALA A 125 -4.66 6.23 6.33
CA ALA A 125 -3.78 6.37 5.16
C ALA A 125 -4.56 6.84 3.91
N LEU A 126 -5.77 6.32 3.69
CA LEU A 126 -6.60 6.71 2.55
C LEU A 126 -7.08 8.16 2.66
N VAL A 127 -7.49 8.60 3.85
CA VAL A 127 -7.84 10.00 4.12
C VAL A 127 -6.62 10.90 3.91
N PHE A 128 -5.44 10.51 4.39
CA PHE A 128 -4.22 11.27 4.19
C PHE A 128 -3.86 11.43 2.72
N VAL A 129 -3.86 10.33 1.96
CA VAL A 129 -3.59 10.37 0.51
C VAL A 129 -4.64 11.20 -0.22
N SER A 130 -5.92 11.09 0.16
CA SER A 130 -7.01 11.87 -0.42
C SER A 130 -6.83 13.36 -0.18
N ILE A 131 -6.55 13.78 1.07
CA ILE A 131 -6.28 15.19 1.43
C ILE A 131 -5.05 15.70 0.69
N PHE A 132 -3.99 14.91 0.62
CA PHE A 132 -2.75 15.28 -0.09
C PHE A 132 -3.00 15.46 -1.59
N TRP A 133 -3.76 14.56 -2.22
CA TRP A 133 -4.18 14.71 -3.61
C TRP A 133 -5.08 15.93 -3.83
N LEU A 134 -5.99 16.23 -2.90
CA LEU A 134 -6.89 17.38 -2.99
C LEU A 134 -6.13 18.71 -2.85
N LEU A 135 -5.12 18.76 -1.98
CA LEU A 135 -4.20 19.89 -1.84
C LEU A 135 -3.37 20.12 -3.12
N LEU A 136 -2.90 19.04 -3.75
CA LEU A 136 -2.10 19.13 -4.99
C LEU A 136 -2.94 19.38 -6.25
N ALA A 137 -4.16 18.85 -6.32
CA ALA A 137 -5.05 19.01 -7.46
C ALA A 137 -5.39 20.49 -7.75
N GLY A 138 -5.36 21.35 -6.72
CA GLY A 138 -5.56 22.79 -6.85
C GLY A 138 -4.44 23.56 -7.57
N GLN A 139 -3.31 22.91 -7.90
CA GLN A 139 -2.17 23.53 -8.60
C GLN A 139 -2.13 23.25 -10.11
N GLN A 140 -3.21 22.74 -10.71
CA GLN A 140 -3.19 22.45 -12.14
C GLN A 140 -3.33 23.73 -12.99
N ASN A 141 -2.47 23.79 -14.01
CA ASN A 141 -2.27 24.93 -14.91
C ASN A 141 -3.59 25.52 -15.41
N PHE A 142 -3.74 26.84 -15.26
CA PHE A 142 -4.93 27.56 -15.69
C PHE A 142 -4.75 28.01 -17.14
N GLU A 143 -5.75 27.74 -17.98
CA GLU A 143 -5.78 28.18 -19.38
C GLU A 143 -6.71 29.38 -19.53
N VAL A 144 -6.20 30.48 -20.05
CA VAL A 144 -6.95 31.71 -20.30
C VAL A 144 -6.97 31.98 -21.79
N THR A 145 -8.15 32.28 -22.33
CA THR A 145 -8.32 32.70 -23.72
C THR A 145 -8.48 34.21 -23.75
N ILE A 146 -7.55 34.90 -24.41
CA ILE A 146 -7.56 36.35 -24.56
C ILE A 146 -7.72 36.70 -26.02
N THR A 147 -8.54 37.71 -26.29
CA THR A 147 -8.77 38.26 -27.62
C THR A 147 -7.91 39.51 -27.78
N LEU A 148 -6.93 39.47 -28.67
CA LEU A 148 -5.94 40.54 -28.84
C LEU A 148 -6.10 41.20 -30.22
N PRO A 149 -6.06 42.54 -30.32
CA PRO A 149 -5.89 43.22 -31.60
C PRO A 149 -4.47 42.97 -32.13
N LEU A 150 -4.33 42.76 -33.43
CA LEU A 150 -3.04 42.53 -34.07
C LEU A 150 -2.42 43.86 -34.51
N GLU A 151 -1.25 44.18 -33.97
CA GLU A 151 -0.49 45.38 -34.34
C GLU A 151 0.45 45.05 -35.51
N MET A 152 0.37 45.84 -36.58
CA MET A 152 1.18 45.66 -37.79
C MET A 152 2.39 46.59 -37.75
N LYS A 153 3.60 46.05 -37.83
CA LYS A 153 4.86 46.81 -37.80
C LYS A 153 5.50 46.84 -39.19
N ASN A 154 6.16 47.95 -39.55
CA ASN A 154 6.81 48.17 -40.86
C ASN A 154 5.85 48.14 -42.07
N LYS A 155 4.77 48.92 -42.03
CA LYS A 155 3.90 49.13 -43.19
C LYS A 155 4.67 49.89 -44.29
N PRO A 156 4.84 49.34 -45.51
CA PRO A 156 5.44 50.07 -46.62
C PRO A 156 4.54 51.25 -47.02
N PRO A 157 5.11 52.43 -47.34
CA PRO A 157 4.36 53.67 -47.59
C PRO A 157 3.41 53.61 -48.81
N ASP A 158 3.59 52.63 -49.70
CA ASP A 158 2.88 52.54 -50.99
C ASP A 158 1.64 51.62 -50.99
N LEU A 159 1.24 51.06 -49.84
CA LEU A 159 0.16 50.05 -49.76
C LEU A 159 -0.90 50.39 -48.69
N GLU A 160 -2.18 50.37 -49.10
CA GLU A 160 -3.34 50.43 -48.22
C GLU A 160 -3.93 49.04 -47.95
N LEU A 161 -4.30 48.81 -46.68
CA LEU A 161 -4.92 47.57 -46.24
C LEU A 161 -6.42 47.63 -46.53
N VAL A 162 -6.91 46.74 -47.38
CA VAL A 162 -8.33 46.71 -47.79
C VAL A 162 -9.16 45.79 -46.91
N SER A 163 -8.55 44.73 -46.38
CA SER A 163 -9.22 43.81 -45.46
C SER A 163 -8.24 42.88 -44.74
N PRO A 164 -8.53 42.52 -43.47
CA PRO A 164 -9.50 43.11 -42.55
C PRO A 164 -8.97 44.40 -41.88
N LEU A 165 -9.83 45.38 -41.56
CA LEU A 165 -9.41 46.65 -40.93
C LEU A 165 -8.90 46.46 -39.49
N ASP A 166 -9.53 45.57 -38.71
CA ASP A 166 -9.14 45.26 -37.33
C ASP A 166 -8.93 43.74 -37.16
N PRO A 167 -7.76 43.20 -37.54
CA PRO A 167 -7.46 41.79 -37.33
C PRO A 167 -7.40 41.45 -35.83
N VAL A 168 -8.29 40.57 -35.39
CA VAL A 168 -8.34 40.08 -34.00
C VAL A 168 -7.82 38.63 -33.94
N VAL A 169 -6.98 38.35 -32.95
CA VAL A 169 -6.40 37.02 -32.72
C VAL A 169 -6.76 36.54 -31.32
N LYS A 170 -7.36 35.35 -31.23
CA LYS A 170 -7.62 34.66 -29.97
C LYS A 170 -6.39 33.83 -29.60
N VAL A 171 -5.81 34.12 -28.45
CA VAL A 171 -4.63 33.43 -27.94
C VAL A 171 -4.99 32.71 -26.65
N ARG A 172 -4.70 31.40 -26.60
CA ARG A 172 -4.78 30.57 -25.40
C ARG A 172 -3.44 30.54 -24.71
N LEU A 173 -3.40 31.05 -23.49
CA LEU A 173 -2.22 31.15 -22.64
C LEU A 173 -2.38 30.21 -21.45
N LYS A 174 -1.30 29.52 -21.09
CA LYS A 174 -1.25 28.59 -19.96
C LYS A 174 -0.22 29.06 -18.96
N GLY A 175 -0.62 29.14 -17.70
CA GLY A 175 0.24 29.58 -16.61
C GLY A 175 -0.31 29.24 -15.23
N LEU A 176 0.41 29.66 -14.21
CA LEU A 176 -0.05 29.56 -12.82
C LEU A 176 -1.28 30.45 -12.64
N ARG A 177 -2.23 30.07 -11.78
CA ARG A 177 -3.50 30.81 -11.59
C ARG A 177 -3.28 32.31 -11.31
N LYS A 178 -2.24 32.66 -10.56
CA LYS A 178 -1.88 34.06 -10.25
C LYS A 178 -1.44 34.84 -11.49
N ASP A 179 -0.62 34.24 -12.34
CA ASP A 179 -0.07 34.89 -13.52
C ASP A 179 -1.12 34.99 -14.63
N ALA A 180 -1.90 33.92 -14.82
CA ALA A 180 -2.92 33.83 -15.85
C ALA A 180 -4.09 34.81 -15.63
N SER A 181 -4.43 35.12 -14.38
CA SER A 181 -5.48 36.10 -14.05
C SER A 181 -5.06 37.57 -14.26
N VAL A 182 -3.75 37.86 -14.38
CA VAL A 182 -3.21 39.22 -14.63
C VAL A 182 -3.00 39.47 -16.14
N LEU A 183 -3.12 38.43 -16.96
CA LEU A 183 -3.05 38.55 -18.42
C LEU A 183 -4.34 39.20 -18.93
N GLY A 184 -4.19 40.37 -19.55
CA GLY A 184 -5.26 41.11 -20.21
C GLY A 184 -4.79 41.79 -21.49
N PRO A 185 -5.69 42.42 -22.25
CA PRO A 185 -5.39 43.02 -23.56
C PRO A 185 -4.30 44.11 -23.54
N HIS A 186 -4.02 44.70 -22.37
CA HIS A 186 -3.00 45.74 -22.21
C HIS A 186 -1.57 45.19 -22.04
N ASN A 187 -1.42 43.93 -21.62
CA ASN A 187 -0.15 43.34 -21.21
C ASN A 187 0.39 42.28 -22.18
N VAL A 188 -0.41 41.87 -23.17
CA VAL A 188 -0.02 40.89 -24.20
C VAL A 188 -0.20 41.55 -25.55
N ARG A 189 0.87 41.63 -26.34
CA ARG A 189 0.85 42.24 -27.67
C ARG A 189 1.13 41.21 -28.74
N ALA A 190 0.36 41.25 -29.82
CA ALA A 190 0.62 40.44 -31.00
C ALA A 190 1.18 41.36 -32.09
N GLU A 191 2.49 41.25 -32.36
CA GLU A 191 3.17 42.03 -33.39
C GLU A 191 3.38 41.17 -34.64
N LEU A 192 2.90 41.65 -35.80
CA LEU A 192 3.18 41.03 -37.09
C LEU A 192 4.03 41.98 -37.95
N ASP A 193 5.23 41.53 -38.32
CA ASP A 193 6.08 42.25 -39.27
C ASP A 193 5.57 42.04 -40.69
N ILE A 194 5.23 43.13 -41.37
CA ILE A 194 4.69 43.15 -42.75
C ILE A 194 5.66 43.76 -43.77
N SER A 195 6.94 43.90 -43.44
CA SER A 195 7.99 44.39 -44.34
C SER A 195 8.10 43.62 -45.67
N LEU A 196 7.68 42.35 -45.72
CA LEU A 196 7.69 41.49 -46.92
C LEU A 196 6.39 41.57 -47.76
N ALA A 197 5.47 42.49 -47.45
CA ALA A 197 4.21 42.62 -48.17
C ALA A 197 4.41 43.17 -49.60
N LYS A 198 3.85 42.45 -50.60
CA LYS A 198 3.78 42.84 -52.02
C LYS A 198 2.31 42.93 -52.45
N LEU A 199 2.02 43.69 -53.51
CA LEU A 199 0.67 43.88 -54.08
C LEU A 199 -0.13 42.56 -54.19
N GLY A 200 -1.41 42.58 -53.79
CA GLY A 200 -2.33 41.45 -53.94
C GLY A 200 -2.69 40.72 -52.63
N ARG A 201 -3.32 39.55 -52.76
CA ARG A 201 -3.76 38.72 -51.62
C ARG A 201 -2.60 37.93 -51.05
N ARG A 202 -2.20 38.20 -49.81
CA ARG A 202 -1.13 37.47 -49.12
C ARG A 202 -1.62 36.86 -47.83
N THR A 203 -1.12 35.67 -47.57
CA THR A 203 -1.50 34.85 -46.43
C THR A 203 -0.36 34.89 -45.43
N PHE A 204 -0.61 35.41 -44.23
CA PHE A 204 0.39 35.51 -43.16
C PHE A 204 0.07 34.48 -42.08
N ARG A 205 1.09 33.75 -41.65
CA ARG A 205 0.99 32.72 -40.61
C ARG A 205 1.40 33.32 -39.27
N ILE A 206 0.56 33.18 -38.26
CA ILE A 206 0.85 33.65 -36.91
C ILE A 206 1.50 32.51 -36.13
N GLU A 207 2.65 32.80 -35.53
CA GLU A 207 3.44 31.84 -34.76
C GLU A 207 3.63 32.34 -33.33
N PRO A 208 3.93 31.46 -32.35
CA PRO A 208 4.08 31.84 -30.95
C PRO A 208 5.11 32.96 -30.70
N ARG A 209 6.14 33.07 -31.56
CA ARG A 209 7.17 34.12 -31.52
C ARG A 209 6.66 35.53 -31.84
N HIS A 210 5.49 35.65 -32.47
CA HIS A 210 4.85 36.93 -32.80
C HIS A 210 3.97 37.46 -31.65
N ILE A 211 3.94 36.76 -30.51
CA ILE A 211 3.17 37.14 -29.32
C ILE A 211 4.16 37.50 -28.22
N LEU A 212 4.19 38.77 -27.83
CA LEU A 212 5.01 39.27 -26.74
C LEU A 212 4.27 39.03 -25.42
N LEU A 213 4.88 38.20 -24.57
CA LEU A 213 4.38 37.87 -23.24
C LEU A 213 5.09 38.74 -22.18
N PRO A 214 4.40 39.16 -21.11
CA PRO A 214 5.00 39.96 -20.05
C PRO A 214 5.95 39.16 -19.14
N HIS A 215 5.80 37.83 -19.08
CA HIS A 215 6.59 36.94 -18.22
C HIS A 215 6.90 35.60 -18.91
N ASP A 216 8.13 35.11 -18.76
CA ASP A 216 8.61 33.83 -19.32
C ASP A 216 7.93 32.57 -18.73
N ARG A 217 7.17 32.72 -17.64
CA ARG A 217 6.46 31.63 -16.97
C ARG A 217 5.11 31.28 -17.63
N VAL A 218 4.67 32.08 -18.60
CA VAL A 218 3.43 31.86 -19.36
C VAL A 218 3.79 31.22 -20.70
N LYS A 219 3.02 30.22 -21.13
CA LYS A 219 3.22 29.55 -22.43
C LYS A 219 2.01 29.72 -23.33
N VAL A 220 2.25 29.99 -24.61
CA VAL A 220 1.20 29.98 -25.64
C VAL A 220 0.86 28.53 -25.97
N VAL A 221 -0.39 28.12 -25.73
CA VAL A 221 -0.90 26.76 -26.04
C VAL A 221 -1.61 26.73 -27.38
N GLY A 222 -2.27 27.82 -27.76
CA GLY A 222 -3.00 27.88 -29.02
C GLY A 222 -3.23 29.31 -29.51
N ILE A 223 -3.32 29.44 -30.83
CA ILE A 223 -3.55 30.71 -31.54
C ILE A 223 -4.63 30.46 -32.60
N GLU A 224 -5.67 31.27 -32.60
CA GLU A 224 -6.78 31.19 -33.56
C GLU A 224 -7.16 32.59 -34.07
N PRO A 225 -7.17 32.84 -35.40
CA PRO A 225 -6.77 31.93 -36.47
C PRO A 225 -5.23 31.83 -36.61
N LYS A 226 -4.72 30.66 -37.03
CA LYS A 226 -3.28 30.46 -37.31
C LYS A 226 -2.81 31.16 -38.58
N VAL A 227 -3.75 31.54 -39.44
CA VAL A 227 -3.51 32.06 -40.79
C VAL A 227 -4.50 33.18 -41.05
N ILE A 228 -4.01 34.37 -41.40
CA ILE A 228 -4.85 35.51 -41.80
C ILE A 228 -4.50 35.89 -43.23
N LYS A 229 -5.55 36.06 -44.05
CA LYS A 229 -5.44 36.56 -45.42
C LYS A 229 -5.57 38.07 -45.40
N PHE A 230 -4.51 38.76 -45.80
CA PHE A 230 -4.49 40.21 -45.95
C PHE A 230 -4.54 40.56 -47.44
N SER A 231 -5.33 41.57 -47.79
CA SER A 231 -5.40 42.10 -49.15
C SER A 231 -4.85 43.51 -49.19
N PHE A 232 -3.76 43.72 -49.93
CA PHE A 232 -3.12 45.02 -50.09
C PHE A 232 -3.41 45.59 -51.49
N LYS A 233 -3.85 46.85 -51.55
CA LYS A 233 -3.94 47.63 -52.78
C LYS A 233 -2.86 48.72 -52.76
N LYS A 234 -2.48 49.19 -53.96
CA LYS A 234 -1.60 50.35 -54.11
C LYS A 234 -2.30 51.56 -53.47
N ALA A 235 -1.59 52.30 -52.62
CA ALA A 235 -2.07 53.59 -52.14
C ALA A 235 -2.28 54.50 -53.35
N SER A 236 -3.47 55.09 -53.47
CA SER A 236 -3.80 56.05 -54.53
C SER A 236 -3.24 57.42 -54.22
#